data_AF-A0A1S3RQA1-F1
#
_entry.id   AF-A0A1S3RQA1-F1
#
_cell.length_a   1.000
_cell.length_b   1.000
_cell.length_c   1.000
_cell.angle_alpha   90.00
_cell.angle_beta   90.00
_cell.angle_gamma   90.00
#
_symmetry.space_group_name_H-M   'P 1'
#
loop_
_entity.id
_entity.type
_entity.pdbx_description
1 polymer ?
#
loop_
_entity_poly.entity_id
_entity_poly.type
_entity_poly.pdbx_seq_one_letter_code
_entity_poly.pdbx_strand_id
1 'polypeptide(L)'
;MMALWARSARIFSTLIGSDCIHRHRFPSFFLFGLRHCGVRTVHEMSSHKTFRIKRFLAKKQKQNRPIPQWIRMKTGNKIRYNSKRRHWRRTKLGL
;
A
#
# COMPACT_ATOMS: atom_id res chain seq x y z
N MET A 1 -18.09 47.26 37.67
CA MET A 1 -18.58 48.30 36.74
C MET A 1 -17.38 48.74 35.90
N MET A 2 -17.20 48.15 34.71
CA MET A 2 -17.55 48.75 33.42
C MET A 2 -16.81 50.05 33.11
N ALA A 3 -15.77 49.97 32.27
CA ALA A 3 -15.43 51.02 31.32
C ALA A 3 -14.59 50.40 30.19
N LEU A 4 -15.27 50.11 29.08
CA LEU A 4 -14.65 49.92 27.78
C LEU A 4 -14.00 51.24 27.34
N TRP A 5 -12.82 51.16 26.74
CA TRP A 5 -12.48 52.10 25.66
C TRP A 5 -11.88 51.34 24.48
N ALA A 6 -12.61 51.40 23.38
CA ALA A 6 -12.21 50.92 22.07
C ALA A 6 -11.56 52.06 21.27
N ARG A 7 -10.86 51.66 20.21
CA ARG A 7 -10.44 52.44 19.03
C ARG A 7 -9.06 53.12 19.09
N SER A 8 -8.12 52.52 18.38
CA SER A 8 -7.64 53.18 17.16
C SER A 8 -7.46 52.17 16.04
N ALA A 9 -8.24 52.41 14.98
CA ALA A 9 -8.13 51.80 13.66
C ALA A 9 -7.13 52.66 12.85
N ARG A 10 -6.11 52.07 12.22
CA ARG A 10 -6.10 51.58 10.82
C ARG A 10 -5.82 52.71 9.82
N ILE A 11 -4.74 52.58 9.06
CA ILE A 11 -4.39 53.14 7.72
C ILE A 11 -2.88 52.84 7.56
N PHE A 12 -2.33 52.14 6.55
CA PHE A 12 -2.73 52.00 5.16
C PHE A 12 -2.17 50.69 4.58
N SER A 13 -3.02 49.97 3.84
CA SER A 13 -2.64 48.82 3.02
C SER A 13 -1.87 49.24 1.78
N THR A 14 -0.91 48.42 1.35
CA THR A 14 -0.69 48.18 -0.08
C THR A 14 -0.85 46.69 -0.36
N LEU A 15 -2.01 46.37 -0.93
CA LEU A 15 -2.31 45.16 -1.67
C LEU A 15 -1.47 45.15 -2.95
N ILE A 16 -0.72 44.08 -3.23
CA ILE A 16 -0.78 43.38 -4.52
C ILE A 16 -0.63 41.90 -4.20
N GLY A 17 -1.73 41.16 -4.33
CA GLY A 17 -1.73 39.71 -4.34
C GLY A 17 -1.22 39.17 -5.67
N SER A 18 -0.72 37.94 -5.67
CA SER A 18 -0.72 37.06 -6.83
C SER A 18 -0.42 35.65 -6.34
N ASP A 19 -1.44 34.80 -6.48
CA ASP A 19 -1.36 33.35 -6.40
C ASP A 19 -0.19 32.80 -7.22
N CYS A 20 0.59 31.88 -6.65
CA CYS A 20 1.43 30.96 -7.42
C CYS A 20 1.47 29.61 -6.72
N ILE A 21 0.44 28.83 -7.01
CA ILE A 21 0.46 27.38 -7.13
C ILE A 21 1.87 26.92 -7.53
N HIS A 22 2.58 26.20 -6.65
CA HIS A 22 3.80 25.51 -7.06
C HIS A 22 3.41 24.24 -7.83
N ARG A 23 2.91 24.45 -9.05
CA ARG A 23 2.68 23.41 -10.06
C ARG A 23 4.03 23.07 -10.67
N HIS A 24 4.33 21.78 -10.70
CA HIS A 24 5.23 21.07 -11.61
C HIS A 24 6.19 21.91 -12.47
N ARG A 25 7.49 21.69 -12.24
CA ARG A 25 8.48 21.73 -13.31
C ARG A 25 9.34 20.48 -13.23
N PHE A 26 8.93 19.45 -13.98
CA PHE A 26 9.89 18.51 -14.55
C PHE A 26 10.80 19.29 -15.51
N PRO A 27 12.11 19.07 -15.47
CA PRO A 27 12.76 18.67 -16.72
C PRO A 27 13.88 17.65 -16.54
N SER A 28 14.18 16.98 -17.67
CA SER A 28 15.25 16.01 -17.92
C SER A 28 15.05 14.64 -17.25
N PHE A 29 14.62 13.57 -17.94
CA PHE A 29 15.18 13.05 -19.19
C PHE A 29 16.66 13.40 -19.32
N PHE A 30 17.54 12.64 -18.67
CA PHE A 30 18.78 12.09 -19.24
C PHE A 30 19.62 11.45 -18.12
N LEU A 31 19.96 10.17 -18.34
CA LEU A 31 21.08 9.44 -17.75
C LEU A 31 21.01 9.06 -16.25
N PHE A 32 20.20 8.05 -15.96
CA PHE A 32 20.82 6.80 -15.49
C PHE A 32 19.94 5.64 -15.95
N GLY A 33 20.30 5.08 -17.10
CA GLY A 33 19.83 3.77 -17.51
C GLY A 33 20.41 2.74 -16.55
N LEU A 34 19.86 2.63 -15.33
CA LEU A 34 19.85 1.36 -14.63
C LEU A 34 18.92 0.46 -15.43
N ARG A 35 19.50 -0.15 -16.47
CA ARG A 35 19.28 -1.55 -16.74
C ARG A 35 19.24 -2.22 -15.37
N HIS A 36 18.06 -2.48 -14.85
CA HIS A 36 17.87 -3.72 -14.12
C HIS A 36 18.17 -4.79 -15.17
N CYS A 37 19.47 -5.09 -15.36
CA CYS A 37 19.90 -6.41 -15.73
C CYS A 37 19.33 -7.24 -14.58
N GLY A 38 18.08 -7.67 -14.75
CA GLY A 38 17.45 -8.63 -13.90
C GLY A 38 18.32 -9.85 -14.07
N VAL A 39 19.30 -9.98 -13.18
CA VAL A 39 19.97 -11.23 -12.90
C VAL A 39 18.81 -12.19 -12.76
N ARG A 40 18.59 -13.00 -13.79
CA ARG A 40 17.81 -14.22 -13.65
C ARG A 40 18.66 -14.97 -12.66
N THR A 41 18.36 -14.81 -11.37
CA THR A 41 18.84 -15.73 -10.35
C THR A 41 18.37 -17.05 -10.88
N VAL A 42 19.28 -17.79 -11.51
CA VAL A 42 19.07 -19.18 -11.90
C VAL A 42 18.57 -19.80 -10.63
N HIS A 43 17.28 -20.11 -10.64
CA HIS A 43 16.56 -20.53 -9.47
C HIS A 43 17.31 -21.76 -9.01
N GLU A 44 18.07 -21.66 -7.91
CA GLU A 44 18.65 -22.83 -7.26
C GLU A 44 17.49 -23.79 -7.13
N MET A 45 17.57 -24.89 -7.88
CA MET A 45 16.38 -25.57 -8.35
C MET A 45 15.67 -26.12 -7.13
N SER A 46 14.55 -25.47 -6.77
CA SER A 46 13.61 -26.09 -5.84
C SER A 46 13.36 -27.49 -6.39
N SER A 47 13.34 -28.49 -5.50
CA SER A 47 13.14 -29.90 -5.84
C SER A 47 12.26 -30.11 -7.08
N HIS A 48 12.68 -31.03 -7.97
CA HIS A 48 11.94 -31.42 -9.17
C HIS A 48 10.54 -31.94 -8.83
N LYS A 49 9.56 -31.03 -8.79
CA LYS A 49 8.16 -31.32 -8.47
C LYS A 49 7.34 -31.49 -9.74
N THR A 50 6.42 -32.45 -9.72
CA THR A 50 5.43 -32.64 -10.80
C THR A 50 4.50 -31.43 -10.91
N PHE A 51 3.92 -31.20 -12.09
CA PHE A 51 3.01 -30.09 -12.33
C PHE A 51 1.79 -30.08 -11.40
N ARG A 52 1.27 -31.28 -11.07
CA ARG A 52 0.14 -31.45 -10.15
C ARG A 52 0.47 -30.94 -8.74
N ILE A 53 1.67 -31.25 -8.23
CA ILE A 53 2.14 -30.74 -6.93
C ILE A 53 2.33 -29.22 -6.99
N LYS A 54 2.94 -28.70 -8.06
CA LYS A 54 3.10 -27.24 -8.25
C LYS A 54 1.77 -26.50 -8.21
N ARG A 55 0.74 -27.01 -8.91
CA ARG A 55 -0.63 -26.45 -8.87
C ARG A 55 -1.24 -26.50 -7.47
N PHE A 56 -1.05 -27.60 -6.75
CA PHE A 56 -1.55 -27.72 -5.37
C PHE A 56 -0.89 -26.69 -4.44
N LEU A 57 0.45 -26.57 -4.49
CA LEU A 57 1.20 -25.62 -3.69
C LEU A 57 0.78 -24.18 -3.98
N ALA A 58 0.63 -23.83 -5.27
CA ALA A 58 0.14 -22.52 -5.68
C ALA A 58 -1.27 -22.23 -5.15
N LYS A 59 -2.19 -23.22 -5.20
CA LYS A 59 -3.53 -23.08 -4.63
C LYS A 59 -3.50 -22.86 -3.12
N LYS A 60 -2.68 -23.62 -2.39
CA LYS A 60 -2.53 -23.48 -0.93
C LYS A 60 -1.91 -22.13 -0.55
N GLN A 61 -0.97 -21.63 -1.34
CA GLN A 61 -0.42 -20.28 -1.14
C GLN A 61 -1.49 -19.21 -1.33
N LYS A 62 -2.27 -19.27 -2.43
CA LYS A 62 -3.36 -18.32 -2.70
C LYS A 62 -4.46 -18.35 -1.63
N GLN A 63 -4.77 -19.50 -1.05
CA GLN A 63 -5.76 -19.64 0.03
C GLN A 63 -5.30 -19.02 1.35
N ASN A 64 -3.99 -18.93 1.59
CA ASN A 64 -3.42 -18.49 2.86
C ASN A 64 -3.37 -16.95 3.03
N ARG A 65 -4.46 -16.28 2.69
CA ARG A 65 -4.60 -14.81 2.73
C ARG A 65 -5.58 -14.36 3.82
N PRO A 66 -5.43 -13.13 4.37
CA PRO A 66 -6.42 -12.55 5.28
C PRO A 66 -7.74 -12.26 4.56
N ILE A 67 -8.81 -12.11 5.35
CA ILE A 67 -10.14 -11.77 4.82
C ILE A 67 -10.16 -10.30 4.37
N PRO A 68 -10.74 -9.98 3.19
CA PRO A 68 -10.90 -8.61 2.73
C PRO A 68 -11.75 -7.75 3.67
N GLN A 69 -11.42 -6.47 3.78
CA GLN A 69 -12.08 -5.55 4.72
C GLN A 69 -13.56 -5.29 4.38
N TRP A 70 -13.92 -5.16 3.10
CA TRP A 70 -15.32 -5.00 2.69
C TRP A 70 -16.23 -6.17 3.09
N ILE A 71 -15.69 -7.40 3.19
CA ILE A 71 -16.46 -8.56 3.69
C ILE A 71 -16.77 -8.41 5.18
N ARG A 72 -15.85 -7.80 5.96
CA ARG A 72 -16.07 -7.53 7.39
C ARG A 72 -17.15 -6.46 7.60
N MET A 73 -17.28 -5.54 6.64
CA MET A 73 -18.28 -4.47 6.68
C MET A 73 -19.68 -4.91 6.22
N LYS A 74 -19.82 -6.10 5.62
CA LYS A 74 -21.15 -6.61 5.23
C LYS A 74 -22.02 -6.83 6.47
N THR A 75 -23.21 -6.24 6.46
CA THR A 75 -24.23 -6.43 7.49
C THR A 75 -24.60 -7.91 7.65
N GLY A 76 -24.79 -8.37 8.88
CA GLY A 76 -25.16 -9.76 9.20
C GLY A 76 -24.02 -10.78 9.06
N ASN A 77 -22.79 -10.36 8.72
CA ASN A 77 -21.66 -11.29 8.60
C ASN A 77 -20.97 -11.56 9.95
N LYS A 78 -20.96 -12.82 10.39
CA LYS A 78 -20.27 -13.27 11.62
C LYS A 78 -18.78 -13.58 11.40
N ILE A 79 -18.30 -13.66 10.16
CA ILE A 79 -16.93 -14.07 9.84
C ILE A 79 -15.95 -12.90 10.07
N ARG A 80 -15.03 -13.05 11.03
CA ARG A 80 -14.02 -12.01 11.37
C ARG A 80 -12.60 -12.34 10.89
N TYR A 81 -12.20 -13.61 10.99
CA TYR A 81 -10.88 -14.11 10.60
C TYR A 81 -10.99 -15.42 9.81
N ASN A 82 -9.94 -15.77 9.07
CA ASN A 82 -9.87 -17.02 8.31
C ASN A 82 -9.39 -18.15 9.24
N SER A 83 -10.31 -18.98 9.72
CA SER A 83 -10.01 -20.12 10.60
C SER A 83 -9.10 -21.17 9.93
N LYS A 84 -9.12 -21.25 8.60
CA LYS A 84 -8.30 -22.19 7.81
C LYS A 84 -6.93 -21.62 7.41
N ARG A 85 -6.55 -20.46 7.94
CA ARG A 85 -5.24 -19.86 7.67
C ARG A 85 -4.14 -20.75 8.27
N ARG A 86 -3.04 -20.92 7.54
CA ARG A 86 -1.97 -21.86 7.87
C ARG A 86 -0.63 -21.14 8.07
N HIS A 87 0.13 -21.52 9.09
CA HIS A 87 1.54 -21.12 9.19
C HIS A 87 2.45 -22.30 8.84
N TRP A 88 3.48 -22.06 8.02
CA TRP A 88 4.30 -23.13 7.45
C TRP A 88 5.17 -23.88 8.45
N ARG A 89 5.56 -23.23 9.56
CA ARG A 89 6.28 -23.89 10.65
C ARG A 89 5.37 -24.78 11.49
N ARG A 90 4.12 -24.36 11.75
CA ARG A 90 3.19 -25.03 12.66
C ARG A 90 2.47 -26.22 12.03
N THR A 91 1.94 -26.08 10.82
CA THR A 91 1.12 -27.13 10.19
C THR A 91 1.59 -27.44 8.77
N LYS A 92 1.84 -28.72 8.49
CA LYS A 92 2.37 -29.22 7.21
C LYS A 92 1.23 -29.56 6.24
N LEU A 93 1.56 -29.62 4.94
CA LEU A 93 0.58 -29.80 3.87
C LEU A 93 0.26 -31.27 3.54
N GLY A 94 1.04 -32.23 4.04
CA GLY A 94 0.86 -33.66 3.79
C GLY A 94 0.82 -33.99 2.30
N LEU A 95 1.95 -33.78 1.61
CA LEU A 95 2.11 -34.02 0.17
C LEU A 95 3.18 -35.07 -0.07
#